data_AF-K0TL74-F1
#
_entry.id   AF-K0TL74-F1
#
_cell.length_a   1.000
_cell.length_b   1.000
_cell.length_c   1.000
_cell.angle_alpha   90.00
_cell.angle_beta   90.00
_cell.angle_gamma   90.00
#
_symmetry.space_group_name_H-M   'P 1'
#
loop_
_entity.id
_entity.type
_entity.pdbx_description
1 polymer ?
#
loop_
_entity_poly.entity_id
_entity_poly.type
_entity_poly.pdbx_seq_one_letter_code
_entity_poly.pdbx_strand_id
1 'polypeptide(L)'
;MFNDDEFSSSFVSEFLAYQRSIDKKQTEKDLKNFVALPGGQTHPFTSRLTALRAAGAPSAPSNPVRQSLTVSRQQHNNTKRPNRSEDPYAAVNKKISRVLKRGKLLTGKKDDARASGLERVCQIVQRESNSVIKLQAECRRVLATRYVNDLANRTRNAVVIQCAVRCYNARRRLLQLQCEKERSRLVRERIVRRFVAKCQRQKQIKLEHRSAITIQAVIRSHFAKSAANVKRRQLSWSVNQGRFQQLSIRLSWADRRRFCFARKIQSQMRRVLAQDRVCALAFLHAGAATNIQSAYRRFAARLQTDEMKFERMQSRAEDKVRLILAESRHWERRVEDLSTPARILAKGDLEERRAKLQNELDLKHEQILALEIYMKDQLKLKDDITPRGISGGWEENIESNIKDTRERITEAKLDLLFNIQKELKQVGGELESIYEQEHDANKTLQYFR
;
A
#
# COMPACT_ATOMS: atom_id res chain seq x y z
N MET A 1 -21.89 13.64 37.64
CA MET A 1 -22.03 14.31 36.32
C MET A 1 -21.18 15.55 36.38
N PHE A 2 -19.95 15.48 35.86
CA PHE A 2 -19.12 16.66 35.67
C PHE A 2 -19.47 17.22 34.29
N ASN A 3 -19.71 18.54 34.20
CA ASN A 3 -20.04 19.20 32.95
C ASN A 3 -18.83 19.18 32.02
N ASP A 4 -18.88 18.38 30.96
CA ASP A 4 -17.84 18.27 29.92
C ASP A 4 -17.55 19.60 29.18
N ASP A 5 -18.39 20.62 29.39
CA ASP A 5 -18.23 21.95 28.81
C ASP A 5 -17.14 22.81 29.51
N GLU A 6 -16.83 22.55 30.79
CA GLU A 6 -15.77 23.31 31.48
C GLU A 6 -14.36 22.81 31.12
N PHE A 7 -14.21 21.50 30.91
CA PHE A 7 -12.91 20.91 30.59
C PHE A 7 -12.47 21.22 29.16
N SER A 8 -13.41 21.26 28.22
CA SER A 8 -13.16 21.61 26.82
C SER A 8 -12.81 23.10 26.65
N SER A 9 -13.45 23.99 27.41
CA SER A 9 -13.18 25.44 27.39
C SER A 9 -11.80 25.79 27.98
N SER A 10 -11.48 25.21 29.15
CA SER A 10 -10.17 25.39 29.81
C SER A 10 -9.02 24.95 28.92
N PHE A 11 -9.09 23.74 28.37
CA PHE A 11 -8.03 23.17 27.54
C PHE A 11 -7.80 23.97 26.24
N VAL A 12 -8.88 24.39 25.57
CA VAL A 12 -8.76 25.20 24.35
C VAL A 12 -8.17 26.57 24.65
N SER A 13 -8.52 27.18 25.79
CA SER A 13 -7.95 28.47 26.21
C SER A 13 -6.45 28.38 26.52
N GLU A 14 -6.02 27.32 27.21
CA GLU A 14 -4.60 27.07 27.52
C GLU A 14 -3.81 26.75 26.25
N PHE A 15 -4.37 25.94 25.35
CA PHE A 15 -3.75 25.62 24.07
C PHE A 15 -3.55 26.87 23.20
N LEU A 16 -4.56 27.75 23.13
CA LEU A 16 -4.45 29.01 22.39
C LEU A 16 -3.47 30.00 23.06
N ALA A 17 -3.42 30.05 24.38
CA ALA A 17 -2.44 30.85 25.11
C ALA A 17 -1.00 30.35 24.86
N TYR A 18 -0.81 29.03 24.84
CA TYR A 18 0.46 28.39 24.51
C TYR A 18 0.89 28.70 23.07
N GLN A 19 -0.03 28.58 22.11
CA GLN A 19 0.25 28.88 20.70
C GLN A 19 0.66 30.35 20.51
N ARG A 20 -0.04 31.30 21.16
CA ARG A 20 0.32 32.73 21.14
C ARG A 20 1.70 32.99 21.75
N SER A 21 2.09 32.26 22.78
CA SER A 21 3.42 32.35 23.39
C SER A 21 4.52 31.88 22.43
N ILE A 22 4.27 30.79 21.69
CA ILE A 22 5.19 30.31 20.65
C ILE A 22 5.31 31.33 19.53
N ASP A 23 4.20 31.84 19.00
CA ASP A 23 4.20 32.81 17.91
C ASP A 23 4.91 34.11 18.34
N LYS A 24 4.69 34.57 19.58
CA LYS A 24 5.41 35.72 20.14
C LYS A 24 6.92 35.47 20.24
N LYS A 25 7.35 34.31 20.76
CA LYS A 25 8.78 33.96 20.82
C LYS A 25 9.40 33.84 19.42
N GLN A 26 8.66 33.33 18.45
CA GLN A 26 9.10 33.20 17.07
C GLN A 26 9.24 34.58 16.40
N THR A 27 8.25 35.46 16.57
CA THR A 27 8.34 36.84 16.07
C THR A 27 9.46 37.64 16.72
N GLU A 28 9.72 37.48 18.02
CA GLU A 28 10.88 38.11 18.69
C GLU A 28 12.21 37.57 18.16
N LYS A 29 12.29 36.27 17.87
CA LYS A 29 13.47 35.64 17.26
C LYS A 29 13.69 36.13 15.83
N ASP A 30 12.62 36.26 15.05
CA ASP A 30 12.67 36.79 13.69
C ASP A 30 13.02 38.29 13.69
N LEU A 31 12.50 39.08 14.64
CA LEU A 31 12.89 40.49 14.80
C LEU A 31 14.38 40.64 15.14
N LYS A 32 14.90 39.81 16.05
CA LYS A 32 16.34 39.80 16.40
C LYS A 32 17.19 39.39 15.19
N ASN A 33 16.73 38.44 14.39
CA ASN A 33 17.40 38.05 13.15
C ASN A 33 17.37 39.15 12.07
N PHE A 34 16.29 39.94 12.02
CA PHE A 34 16.19 41.10 11.12
C PHE A 34 17.12 42.25 11.53
N VAL A 35 17.37 42.43 12.84
CA VAL A 35 18.33 43.42 13.36
C VAL A 35 19.79 42.98 13.13
N ALA A 36 20.05 41.67 13.01
CA ALA A 36 21.39 41.11 12.84
C ALA A 36 21.82 40.91 11.37
N LEU A 37 21.01 41.29 10.38
CA LEU A 37 21.40 41.19 8.97
C LEU A 37 22.52 42.21 8.64
N PRO A 38 23.69 41.76 8.14
CA PRO A 38 24.76 42.65 7.70
C PRO A 38 24.31 43.35 6.41
N GLY A 39 23.73 44.54 6.59
CA GLY A 39 23.00 45.28 5.55
C GLY A 39 21.93 46.20 6.12
N GLY A 40 21.55 46.04 7.39
CA GLY A 40 20.66 46.93 8.15
C GLY A 40 21.27 48.29 8.53
N GLN A 41 22.24 48.81 7.77
CA GLN A 41 22.51 50.24 7.82
C GLN A 41 21.33 50.94 7.16
N THR A 42 20.38 51.40 7.98
CA THR A 42 19.44 52.43 7.55
C THR A 42 20.26 53.55 6.93
N HIS A 43 20.12 53.71 5.61
CA HIS A 43 20.83 54.70 4.83
C HIS A 43 20.67 56.06 5.55
N PRO A 44 21.73 56.86 5.74
CA PRO A 44 21.67 58.13 6.50
C PRO A 44 20.64 59.15 5.95
N PHE A 45 20.05 58.88 4.78
CA PHE A 45 18.96 59.63 4.19
C PHE A 45 17.58 59.30 4.77
N THR A 46 17.31 58.05 5.14
CA THR A 46 15.99 57.65 5.67
C THR A 46 15.82 58.13 7.10
N SER A 47 16.88 58.09 7.92
CA SER A 47 16.88 58.59 9.31
C SER A 47 16.67 60.11 9.37
N ARG A 48 17.15 60.85 8.36
CA ARG A 48 16.98 62.30 8.25
C ARG A 48 15.56 62.69 7.82
N LEU A 49 14.91 61.88 6.99
CA LEU A 49 13.54 62.11 6.54
C LEU A 49 12.49 61.75 7.61
N THR A 50 12.72 60.73 8.44
CA THR A 50 11.87 60.44 9.61
C THR A 50 12.06 61.46 10.74
N ALA A 51 13.29 61.94 10.96
CA ALA A 51 13.55 63.03 11.91
C ALA A 51 12.93 64.38 11.48
N LEU A 52 12.95 64.71 10.18
CA LEU A 52 12.31 65.93 9.64
C LEU A 52 10.78 65.85 9.57
N ARG A 53 10.19 64.66 9.71
CA ARG A 53 8.72 64.48 9.78
C ARG A 53 8.21 64.47 11.22
N ALA A 54 9.06 64.10 12.19
CA ALA A 54 8.75 64.14 13.61
C ALA A 54 8.97 65.55 14.23
N ALA A 55 9.85 66.36 13.65
CA ALA A 55 9.94 67.79 13.95
C ALA A 55 8.97 68.56 13.05
N GLY A 56 7.87 69.05 13.62
CA GLY A 56 6.75 69.68 12.91
C GLY A 56 7.15 70.61 11.77
N ALA A 57 6.49 70.42 10.62
CA ALA A 57 6.63 71.25 9.44
C ALA A 57 6.26 72.72 9.76
N PRO A 58 7.16 73.70 9.57
CA PRO A 58 6.77 75.09 9.44
C PRO A 58 6.10 75.30 8.08
N SER A 59 5.02 76.08 8.12
CA SER A 59 4.26 76.56 6.99
C SER A 59 5.14 77.18 5.89
N ALA A 60 4.72 76.94 4.65
CA ALA A 60 5.35 77.40 3.43
C ALA A 60 5.55 78.92 3.38
N PRO A 61 6.70 79.44 2.89
CA PRO A 61 6.83 80.83 2.52
C PRO A 61 6.28 81.05 1.11
N SER A 62 5.35 82.01 1.01
CA SER A 62 4.88 82.59 -0.25
C SER A 62 6.03 83.25 -1.02
N ASN A 63 6.24 82.82 -2.26
CA ASN A 63 7.09 83.51 -3.24
C ASN A 63 6.57 84.92 -3.55
N PRO A 64 7.44 85.93 -3.71
CA PRO A 64 7.12 87.14 -4.45
C PRO A 64 8.14 87.35 -5.58
N VAL A 65 7.79 87.08 -6.84
CA VAL A 65 8.53 87.68 -7.98
C VAL A 65 7.64 87.81 -9.22
N ARG A 66 7.32 89.06 -9.59
CA ARG A 66 7.47 89.56 -10.96
C ARG A 66 7.27 91.08 -11.01
N GLN A 67 8.36 91.83 -10.91
CA GLN A 67 8.43 93.19 -11.42
C GLN A 67 9.29 93.18 -12.68
N SER A 68 8.66 93.54 -13.79
CA SER A 68 9.26 93.72 -15.10
C SER A 68 9.98 95.06 -15.18
N LEU A 69 11.26 95.02 -15.54
CA LEU A 69 12.08 96.17 -15.92
C LEU A 69 11.62 96.71 -17.29
N THR A 70 11.12 97.94 -17.30
CA THR A 70 10.91 98.76 -18.50
C THR A 70 12.14 99.63 -18.76
N VAL A 71 12.59 99.60 -20.02
CA VAL A 71 13.76 100.29 -20.56
C VAL A 71 13.40 101.72 -20.97
N SER A 72 14.32 102.65 -20.67
CA SER A 72 14.31 104.09 -20.92
C SER A 72 14.09 104.52 -22.39
N ARG A 73 13.43 105.67 -22.57
CA ARG A 73 13.50 106.48 -23.81
C ARG A 73 13.78 107.95 -23.46
N GLN A 74 14.89 108.42 -24.04
CA GLN A 74 15.37 109.78 -24.33
C GLN A 74 14.48 110.99 -23.97
N GLN A 75 15.11 112.05 -23.44
CA GLN A 75 15.02 113.40 -24.02
C GLN A 75 16.18 114.32 -23.56
N HIS A 76 16.86 114.89 -24.56
CA HIS A 76 17.75 116.05 -24.47
C HIS A 76 16.91 117.34 -24.47
N ASN A 77 17.33 118.39 -23.74
CA ASN A 77 17.63 119.72 -24.31
C ASN A 77 17.79 120.82 -23.23
N ASN A 78 18.58 121.84 -23.63
CA ASN A 78 18.66 123.22 -23.11
C ASN A 78 19.64 123.54 -21.96
N THR A 79 20.89 123.81 -22.35
CA THR A 79 21.78 124.72 -21.63
C THR A 79 21.77 126.11 -22.31
N LYS A 80 21.30 127.11 -21.56
CA LYS A 80 21.27 128.54 -21.90
C LYS A 80 22.70 129.13 -21.92
N ARG A 81 23.00 130.01 -22.88
CA ARG A 81 24.20 130.87 -22.92
C ARG A 81 23.99 132.12 -22.05
N PRO A 82 25.02 132.64 -21.35
CA PRO A 82 24.98 133.97 -20.74
C PRO A 82 25.41 135.06 -21.73
N ASN A 83 24.73 136.21 -21.65
CA ASN A 83 25.04 137.46 -22.35
C ASN A 83 26.42 138.00 -21.95
N ARG A 84 27.22 138.41 -22.94
CA ARG A 84 28.43 139.20 -22.74
C ARG A 84 28.06 140.65 -22.48
N SER A 85 28.53 141.17 -21.36
CA SER A 85 28.57 142.57 -20.99
C SER A 85 29.35 143.40 -22.02
N GLU A 86 28.83 144.58 -22.34
CA GLU A 86 29.48 145.58 -23.19
C GLU A 86 30.82 146.02 -22.61
N ASP A 87 31.82 146.08 -23.49
CA ASP A 87 33.21 146.47 -23.21
C ASP A 87 33.28 147.97 -22.85
N PRO A 88 33.82 148.36 -21.67
CA PRO A 88 33.90 149.75 -21.21
C PRO A 88 34.62 150.69 -22.19
N TYR A 89 35.44 150.17 -23.09
CA TYR A 89 36.08 150.96 -24.17
C TYR A 89 35.09 151.53 -25.19
N ALA A 90 33.96 150.86 -25.44
CA ALA A 90 32.94 151.32 -26.39
C ALA A 90 32.18 152.57 -25.87
N ALA A 91 32.00 152.69 -24.55
CA ALA A 91 31.32 153.82 -23.92
C ALA A 91 32.19 155.10 -23.93
N VAL A 92 33.51 154.96 -23.76
CA VAL A 92 34.46 156.09 -23.76
C VAL A 92 34.65 156.65 -25.18
N ASN A 93 34.74 155.78 -26.20
CA ASN A 93 34.84 156.21 -27.59
C ASN A 93 33.59 156.97 -28.08
N LYS A 94 32.39 156.59 -27.61
CA LYS A 94 31.15 157.35 -27.85
C LYS A 94 31.12 158.74 -27.19
N LYS A 95 31.96 158.97 -26.17
CA LYS A 95 32.11 160.26 -25.46
C LYS A 95 33.12 161.16 -26.18
N ILE A 96 34.25 160.61 -26.63
CA ILE A 96 35.27 161.32 -27.43
C ILE A 96 34.72 161.75 -28.79
N SER A 97 33.94 160.90 -29.48
CA SER A 97 33.30 161.27 -30.75
C SER A 97 32.23 162.37 -30.62
N ARG A 98 31.65 162.57 -29.42
CA ARG A 98 30.71 163.67 -29.15
C ARG A 98 31.43 165.01 -28.92
N VAL A 99 32.64 165.00 -28.36
CA VAL A 99 33.43 166.21 -28.12
C VAL A 99 34.08 166.71 -29.41
N LEU A 100 34.61 165.82 -30.26
CA LEU A 100 35.24 166.20 -31.53
C LEU A 100 34.26 166.71 -32.61
N LYS A 101 32.96 166.45 -32.47
CA LYS A 101 31.92 166.97 -33.39
C LYS A 101 31.48 168.41 -33.10
N ARG A 102 31.94 169.05 -32.02
CA ARG A 102 31.62 170.46 -31.69
C ARG A 102 32.64 171.49 -32.19
N GLY A 103 33.69 171.07 -32.88
CA GLY A 103 34.71 171.98 -33.42
C GLY A 103 34.79 171.91 -34.94
N LYS A 104 33.83 172.48 -35.66
CA LYS A 104 34.03 172.86 -37.07
C LYS A 104 33.51 174.27 -37.32
N LEU A 105 34.50 175.15 -37.45
CA LEU A 105 34.45 176.52 -37.93
C LEU A 105 33.81 176.58 -39.33
N LEU A 106 32.84 177.47 -39.47
CA LEU A 106 32.35 177.98 -40.75
C LEU A 106 33.27 179.12 -41.19
N THR A 107 33.78 178.98 -42.41
CA THR A 107 34.63 179.90 -43.14
C THR A 107 33.81 180.84 -44.03
N GLY A 108 34.26 182.10 -44.13
CA GLY A 108 33.82 183.12 -45.10
C GLY A 108 33.36 184.39 -44.37
N LYS A 109 33.97 185.57 -44.53
CA LYS A 109 34.67 186.16 -45.69
C LYS A 109 35.89 186.98 -45.27
N LYS A 110 36.70 187.27 -46.29
CA LYS A 110 37.96 188.03 -46.36
C LYS A 110 37.87 189.43 -45.73
N ASP A 111 38.96 189.93 -45.18
CA ASP A 111 39.74 191.02 -45.80
C ASP A 111 41.17 191.12 -45.22
N ASP A 112 42.10 191.22 -46.17
CA ASP A 112 43.51 191.63 -46.23
C ASP A 112 44.33 191.90 -44.95
N ALA A 113 45.49 191.22 -44.83
CA ALA A 113 46.83 191.84 -44.91
C ALA A 113 47.99 190.84 -44.60
N ARG A 114 48.85 190.63 -45.62
CA ARG A 114 50.32 190.37 -45.64
C ARG A 114 51.00 189.47 -44.56
N ALA A 115 51.66 188.38 -45.01
CA ALA A 115 53.05 187.97 -44.63
C ALA A 115 53.46 186.61 -45.26
N SER A 116 54.29 186.60 -46.32
CA SER A 116 54.61 185.46 -47.19
C SER A 116 55.58 184.38 -46.63
N GLY A 117 56.03 184.48 -45.37
CA GLY A 117 56.98 183.52 -44.78
C GLY A 117 56.35 182.28 -44.13
N LEU A 118 55.11 182.40 -43.62
CA LEU A 118 54.47 181.36 -42.79
C LEU A 118 53.95 180.17 -43.62
N GLU A 119 53.62 180.40 -44.88
CA GLU A 119 52.93 179.45 -45.75
C GLU A 119 53.81 178.27 -46.18
N ARG A 120 55.14 178.48 -46.31
CA ARG A 120 56.09 177.38 -46.61
C ARG A 120 56.26 176.40 -45.45
N VAL A 121 56.28 176.90 -44.21
CA VAL A 121 56.43 176.04 -43.02
C VAL A 121 55.20 175.15 -42.84
N CYS A 122 53.99 175.69 -43.06
CA CYS A 122 52.76 174.91 -43.01
C CYS A 122 52.72 173.78 -44.05
N GLN A 123 53.24 174.00 -45.26
CA GLN A 123 53.29 172.97 -46.31
C GLN A 123 54.25 171.82 -45.97
N ILE A 124 55.40 172.12 -45.34
CA ILE A 124 56.35 171.09 -44.89
C ILE A 124 55.71 170.21 -43.80
N VAL A 125 55.10 170.84 -42.79
CA VAL A 125 54.42 170.13 -41.70
C VAL A 125 53.26 169.26 -42.22
N GLN A 126 52.53 169.72 -43.23
CA GLN A 126 51.50 168.90 -43.89
C GLN A 126 52.09 167.69 -44.63
N ARG A 127 53.20 167.85 -45.35
CA ARG A 127 53.87 166.72 -46.04
C ARG A 127 54.43 165.70 -45.05
N GLU A 128 55.05 166.15 -43.97
CA GLU A 128 55.55 165.28 -42.92
C GLU A 128 54.40 164.57 -42.19
N SER A 129 53.33 165.29 -41.82
CA SER A 129 52.14 164.69 -41.22
C SER A 129 51.49 163.65 -42.15
N ASN A 130 51.39 163.94 -43.45
CA ASN A 130 50.86 162.99 -44.44
C ASN A 130 51.77 161.76 -44.60
N SER A 131 53.08 161.95 -44.52
CA SER A 131 54.06 160.84 -44.54
C SER A 131 53.91 159.96 -43.30
N VAL A 132 53.77 160.58 -42.12
CA VAL A 132 53.52 159.87 -40.86
C VAL A 132 52.18 159.14 -40.89
N ILE A 133 51.11 159.75 -41.41
CA ILE A 133 49.80 159.10 -41.57
C ILE A 133 49.89 157.90 -42.50
N LYS A 134 50.62 158.00 -43.62
CA LYS A 134 50.86 156.86 -44.53
C LYS A 134 51.64 155.75 -43.84
N LEU A 135 52.71 156.10 -43.11
CA LEU A 135 53.51 155.13 -42.36
C LEU A 135 52.67 154.43 -41.27
N GLN A 136 51.85 155.19 -40.53
CA GLN A 136 50.94 154.66 -39.52
C GLN A 136 49.86 153.77 -40.15
N ALA A 137 49.34 154.13 -41.32
CA ALA A 137 48.36 153.32 -42.05
C ALA A 137 48.96 151.98 -42.50
N GLU A 138 50.19 151.99 -43.06
CA GLU A 138 50.89 150.77 -43.44
C GLU A 138 51.27 149.91 -42.23
N CYS A 139 51.76 150.50 -41.14
CA CYS A 139 52.01 149.77 -39.89
C CYS A 139 50.74 149.11 -39.35
N ARG A 140 49.59 149.80 -39.35
CA ARG A 140 48.31 149.21 -38.94
C ARG A 140 47.88 148.07 -39.86
N ARG A 141 48.11 148.19 -41.17
CA ARG A 141 47.81 147.14 -42.15
C ARG A 141 48.67 145.91 -41.92
N VAL A 142 49.98 146.08 -41.71
CA VAL A 142 50.89 144.96 -41.43
C VAL A 142 50.54 144.29 -40.11
N LEU A 143 50.25 145.05 -39.05
CA LEU A 143 49.83 144.51 -37.76
C LEU A 143 48.49 143.77 -37.86
N ALA A 144 47.50 144.31 -38.57
CA ALA A 144 46.22 143.64 -38.81
C ALA A 144 46.40 142.36 -39.62
N THR A 145 47.24 142.37 -40.65
CA THR A 145 47.53 141.19 -41.48
C THR A 145 48.24 140.12 -40.65
N ARG A 146 49.24 140.48 -39.83
CA ARG A 146 49.89 139.56 -38.89
C ARG A 146 48.89 138.97 -37.90
N TYR A 147 48.05 139.80 -37.30
CA TYR A 147 47.03 139.34 -36.36
C TYR A 147 46.02 138.37 -36.99
N VAL A 148 45.52 138.68 -38.19
CA VAL A 148 44.60 137.81 -38.93
C VAL A 148 45.28 136.50 -39.31
N ASN A 149 46.53 136.54 -39.77
CA ASN A 149 47.30 135.33 -40.09
C ASN A 149 47.56 134.48 -38.84
N ASP A 150 47.92 135.08 -37.71
CA ASP A 150 48.11 134.36 -36.46
C ASP A 150 46.80 133.74 -35.97
N LEU A 151 45.68 134.45 -36.09
CA LEU A 151 44.36 133.92 -35.74
C LEU A 151 43.93 132.78 -36.68
N ALA A 152 44.16 132.93 -37.99
CA ALA A 152 43.91 131.89 -38.99
C ALA A 152 44.77 130.64 -38.74
N ASN A 153 46.04 130.83 -38.38
CA ASN A 153 46.95 129.73 -38.03
C ASN A 153 46.52 129.04 -36.73
N ARG A 154 46.14 129.79 -35.69
CA ARG A 154 45.62 129.22 -34.43
C ARG A 154 44.33 128.44 -34.63
N THR A 155 43.40 128.97 -35.43
CA THR A 155 42.12 128.29 -35.74
C THR A 155 42.34 127.06 -36.61
N ARG A 156 43.21 127.12 -37.62
CA ARG A 156 43.61 125.95 -38.42
C ARG A 156 44.21 124.85 -37.56
N ASN A 157 45.15 125.20 -36.68
CA ASN A 157 45.76 124.24 -35.76
C ASN A 157 44.73 123.64 -34.79
N ALA A 158 43.82 124.45 -34.26
CA ALA A 158 42.72 123.97 -33.42
C ALA A 158 41.81 122.99 -34.15
N VAL A 159 41.47 123.26 -35.42
CA VAL A 159 40.66 122.35 -36.26
C VAL A 159 41.39 121.03 -36.50
N VAL A 160 42.70 121.06 -36.80
CA VAL A 160 43.51 119.84 -36.99
C VAL A 160 43.51 118.99 -35.72
N ILE A 161 43.73 119.62 -34.54
CA ILE A 161 43.69 118.93 -33.24
C ILE A 161 42.29 118.35 -32.98
N GLN A 162 41.22 119.12 -33.22
CA GLN A 162 39.85 118.65 -33.02
C GLN A 162 39.50 117.47 -33.95
N CYS A 163 39.90 117.53 -35.22
CA CYS A 163 39.72 116.42 -36.16
C CYS A 163 40.48 115.17 -35.69
N ALA A 164 41.74 115.31 -35.26
CA ALA A 164 42.53 114.20 -34.74
C ALA A 164 41.88 113.56 -33.50
N VAL A 165 41.41 114.38 -32.55
CA VAL A 165 40.72 113.90 -31.33
C VAL A 165 39.40 113.19 -31.68
N ARG A 166 38.60 113.73 -32.60
CA ARG A 166 37.36 113.09 -33.07
C ARG A 166 37.65 111.74 -33.73
N CYS A 167 38.63 111.68 -34.62
CA CYS A 167 39.05 110.44 -35.27
C CYS A 167 39.57 109.41 -34.25
N TYR A 168 40.40 109.83 -33.30
CA TYR A 168 40.91 108.97 -32.22
C TYR A 168 39.76 108.40 -31.38
N ASN A 169 38.82 109.24 -30.94
CA ASN A 169 37.67 108.80 -30.15
C ASN A 169 36.75 107.85 -30.93
N ALA A 170 36.51 108.12 -32.22
CA ALA A 170 35.74 107.22 -33.08
C ALA A 170 36.41 105.85 -33.23
N ARG A 171 37.73 105.82 -33.50
CA ARG A 171 38.51 104.58 -33.58
C ARG A 171 38.52 103.81 -32.27
N ARG A 172 38.73 104.50 -31.14
CA ARG A 172 38.69 103.91 -29.80
C ARG A 172 37.31 103.32 -29.50
N ARG A 173 36.23 104.02 -29.85
CA ARG A 173 34.86 103.53 -29.66
C ARG A 173 34.56 102.31 -30.55
N LEU A 174 35.01 102.32 -31.79
CA LEU A 174 34.87 101.17 -32.70
C LEU A 174 35.59 99.93 -32.14
N LEU A 175 36.83 100.08 -31.66
CA LEU A 175 37.58 98.99 -31.02
C LEU A 175 36.85 98.45 -29.78
N GLN A 176 36.30 99.34 -28.94
CA GLN A 176 35.47 98.92 -27.79
C GLN A 176 34.27 98.09 -28.24
N LEU A 177 33.53 98.54 -29.26
CA LEU A 177 32.37 97.82 -29.79
C LEU A 177 32.75 96.46 -30.40
N GLN A 178 33.90 96.37 -31.06
CA GLN A 178 34.42 95.10 -31.58
C GLN A 178 34.76 94.13 -30.43
N CYS A 179 35.45 94.60 -29.39
CA CYS A 179 35.73 93.81 -28.19
C CYS A 179 34.43 93.37 -27.48
N GLU A 180 33.44 94.24 -27.35
CA GLU A 180 32.13 93.90 -26.80
C GLU A 180 31.40 92.86 -27.64
N LYS A 181 31.42 93.00 -28.98
CA LYS A 181 30.83 92.02 -29.91
C LYS A 181 31.47 90.64 -29.75
N GLU A 182 32.79 90.55 -29.69
CA GLU A 182 33.50 89.29 -29.46
C GLU A 182 33.21 88.71 -28.08
N ARG A 183 33.18 89.54 -27.03
CA ARG A 183 32.79 89.10 -25.69
C ARG A 183 31.35 88.55 -25.67
N SER A 184 30.40 89.23 -26.31
CA SER A 184 29.02 88.76 -26.44
C SER A 184 28.91 87.49 -27.29
N ARG A 185 29.76 87.31 -28.29
CA ARG A 185 29.85 86.06 -29.06
C ARG A 185 30.33 84.91 -28.17
N LEU A 186 31.42 85.08 -27.44
CA LEU A 186 31.97 84.07 -26.52
C LEU A 186 30.97 83.68 -25.42
N VAL A 187 30.25 84.66 -24.85
CA VAL A 187 29.20 84.39 -23.86
C VAL A 187 28.07 83.57 -24.48
N ARG A 188 27.60 83.92 -25.68
CA ARG A 188 26.58 83.15 -26.41
C ARG A 188 27.05 81.73 -26.70
N GLU A 189 28.27 81.55 -27.23
CA GLU A 189 28.83 80.23 -27.49
C GLU A 189 28.92 79.38 -26.22
N ARG A 190 29.35 79.95 -25.08
CA ARG A 190 29.37 79.24 -23.79
C ARG A 190 27.99 78.82 -23.33
N ILE A 191 26.98 79.70 -23.45
CA ILE A 191 25.59 79.38 -23.10
C ILE A 191 25.05 78.26 -23.99
N VAL A 192 25.28 78.33 -25.29
CA VAL A 192 24.84 77.30 -26.25
C VAL A 192 25.51 75.96 -25.95
N ARG A 193 26.84 75.92 -25.76
CA ARG A 193 27.55 74.68 -25.40
C ARG A 193 27.03 74.07 -24.10
N ARG A 194 26.79 74.90 -23.08
CA ARG A 194 26.22 74.45 -21.80
C ARG A 194 24.80 73.91 -21.97
N PHE A 195 23.96 74.56 -22.78
CA PHE A 195 22.61 74.11 -23.08
C PHE A 195 22.62 72.77 -23.82
N VAL A 196 23.43 72.64 -24.87
CA VAL A 196 23.58 71.40 -25.64
C VAL A 196 24.06 70.25 -24.74
N ALA A 197 25.08 70.48 -23.91
CA ALA A 197 25.56 69.49 -22.95
C ALA A 197 24.48 69.06 -21.95
N LYS A 198 23.67 70.01 -21.45
CA LYS A 198 22.53 69.71 -20.55
C LYS A 198 21.47 68.87 -21.26
N CYS A 199 21.13 69.20 -22.50
CA CYS A 199 20.18 68.42 -23.30
C CYS A 199 20.69 67.00 -23.60
N GLN A 200 21.97 66.86 -23.96
CA GLN A 200 22.61 65.55 -24.17
C GLN A 200 22.60 64.73 -22.88
N ARG A 201 22.98 65.32 -21.73
CA ARG A 201 22.95 64.63 -20.44
C ARG A 201 21.52 64.19 -20.06
N GLN A 202 20.52 65.02 -20.30
CA GLN A 202 19.12 64.65 -20.07
C GLN A 202 18.67 63.47 -20.96
N LYS A 203 19.07 63.45 -22.24
CA LYS A 203 18.81 62.31 -23.12
C LYS A 203 19.50 61.04 -22.62
N GLN A 204 20.75 61.14 -22.18
CA GLN A 204 21.50 60.02 -21.62
C GLN A 204 20.87 59.48 -20.34
N ILE A 205 20.48 60.35 -19.40
CA ILE A 205 19.77 59.94 -18.17
C ILE A 205 18.46 59.21 -18.51
N LYS A 206 17.71 59.67 -19.51
CA LYS A 206 16.49 58.98 -19.96
C LYS A 206 16.80 57.58 -20.52
N LEU A 207 17.90 57.42 -21.24
CA LEU A 207 18.34 56.10 -21.75
C LEU A 207 18.79 55.19 -20.61
N GLU A 208 19.65 55.68 -19.70
CA GLU A 208 20.08 54.97 -18.50
C GLU A 208 18.88 54.51 -17.66
N HIS A 209 17.89 55.39 -17.46
CA HIS A 209 16.66 55.07 -16.74
C HIS A 209 15.83 53.99 -17.43
N ARG A 210 15.66 54.07 -18.77
CA ARG A 210 14.95 53.03 -19.55
C ARG A 210 15.67 51.69 -19.44
N SER A 211 17.00 51.66 -19.59
CA SER A 211 17.80 50.44 -19.42
C SER A 211 17.66 49.86 -18.02
N ALA A 212 17.68 50.72 -16.98
CA ALA A 212 17.46 50.29 -15.60
C ALA A 212 16.08 49.69 -15.38
N ILE A 213 15.01 50.28 -15.96
CA ILE A 213 13.66 49.71 -15.90
C ILE A 213 13.62 48.32 -16.55
N THR A 214 14.23 48.16 -17.72
CA THR A 214 14.29 46.85 -18.41
C THR A 214 15.02 45.80 -17.58
N ILE A 215 16.18 46.14 -17.02
CA ILE A 215 16.95 45.24 -16.15
C ILE A 215 16.12 44.87 -14.91
N GLN A 216 15.50 45.85 -14.25
CA GLN A 216 14.64 45.61 -13.09
C GLN A 216 13.44 44.72 -13.44
N ALA A 217 12.83 44.90 -14.61
CA ALA A 217 11.72 44.07 -15.06
C ALA A 217 12.15 42.60 -15.28
N VAL A 218 13.31 42.38 -15.90
CA VAL A 218 13.89 41.04 -16.08
C VAL A 218 14.19 40.38 -14.73
N ILE A 219 14.81 41.12 -13.80
CA ILE A 219 15.12 40.62 -12.45
C ILE A 219 13.83 40.24 -11.70
N ARG A 220 12.81 41.11 -11.69
CA ARG A 220 11.51 40.83 -11.06
C ARG A 220 10.83 39.61 -11.68
N SER A 221 10.86 39.49 -13.01
CA SER A 221 10.32 38.34 -13.74
C SER A 221 11.06 37.04 -13.36
N HIS A 222 12.38 37.07 -13.27
CA HIS A 222 13.18 35.93 -12.84
C HIS A 222 12.80 35.47 -11.42
N PHE A 223 12.73 36.39 -10.46
CA PHE A 223 12.33 36.06 -9.09
C PHE A 223 10.89 35.53 -9.01
N ALA A 224 9.94 36.11 -9.75
CA ALA A 224 8.57 35.62 -9.82
C ALA A 224 8.51 34.19 -10.39
N LYS A 225 9.24 33.91 -11.48
CA LYS A 225 9.35 32.56 -12.06
C LYS A 225 9.99 31.57 -11.09
N SER A 226 11.06 31.98 -10.40
CA SER A 226 11.73 31.15 -9.40
C SER A 226 10.77 30.78 -8.27
N ALA A 227 10.06 31.75 -7.69
CA ALA A 227 9.05 31.51 -6.66
C ALA A 227 7.91 30.59 -7.14
N ALA A 228 7.41 30.79 -8.36
CA ALA A 228 6.39 29.93 -8.96
C ALA A 228 6.91 28.48 -9.16
N ASN A 229 8.16 28.31 -9.57
CA ASN A 229 8.79 27.00 -9.74
C ASN A 229 8.95 26.28 -8.40
N VAL A 230 9.33 26.98 -7.32
CA VAL A 230 9.39 26.40 -5.97
C VAL A 230 8.01 25.89 -5.54
N LYS A 231 6.95 26.71 -5.72
CA LYS A 231 5.57 26.28 -5.42
C LYS A 231 5.13 25.08 -6.26
N ARG A 232 5.45 25.04 -7.55
CA ARG A 232 5.16 23.88 -8.42
C ARG A 232 5.87 22.62 -7.94
N ARG A 233 7.14 22.72 -7.53
CA ARG A 233 7.88 21.59 -6.96
C ARG A 233 7.26 21.08 -5.67
N GLN A 234 6.86 21.99 -4.78
CA GLN A 234 6.17 21.64 -3.53
C GLN A 234 4.81 20.94 -3.80
N LEU A 235 4.03 21.44 -4.77
CA LEU A 235 2.79 20.79 -5.19
C LEU A 235 3.07 19.40 -5.79
N SER A 236 4.05 19.27 -6.67
CA SER A 236 4.45 17.99 -7.24
C SER A 236 4.88 16.99 -6.17
N TRP A 237 5.61 17.46 -5.15
CA TRP A 237 6.01 16.64 -4.01
C TRP A 237 4.78 16.15 -3.24
N SER A 238 3.85 17.04 -2.90
CA SER A 238 2.60 16.69 -2.21
C SER A 238 1.77 15.67 -3.01
N VAL A 239 1.64 15.85 -4.33
CA VAL A 239 0.95 14.89 -5.20
C VAL A 239 1.63 13.53 -5.18
N ASN A 240 2.96 13.49 -5.28
CA ASN A 240 3.72 12.24 -5.22
C ASN A 240 3.61 11.56 -3.86
N GLN A 241 3.62 12.32 -2.76
CA GLN A 241 3.41 11.81 -1.42
C GLN A 241 2.01 11.19 -1.27
N GLY A 242 0.97 11.84 -1.80
CA GLY A 242 -0.38 11.29 -1.83
C GLY A 242 -0.47 9.99 -2.64
N ARG A 243 0.18 9.93 -3.81
CA ARG A 243 0.27 8.70 -4.61
C ARG A 243 0.97 7.56 -3.86
N PHE A 244 2.07 7.87 -3.16
CA PHE A 244 2.81 6.89 -2.38
C PHE A 244 1.98 6.36 -1.20
N GLN A 245 1.26 7.22 -0.49
CA GLN A 245 0.33 6.82 0.57
C GLN A 245 -0.76 5.88 0.04
N GLN A 246 -1.37 6.21 -1.10
CA GLN A 246 -2.36 5.33 -1.74
C GLN A 246 -1.79 3.98 -2.13
N LEU A 247 -0.56 3.94 -2.67
CA LEU A 247 0.12 2.70 -3.03
C LEU A 247 0.44 1.85 -1.79
N SER A 248 0.92 2.48 -0.71
CA SER A 248 1.16 1.81 0.57
C SER A 248 -0.12 1.20 1.15
N ILE A 249 -1.24 1.93 1.13
CA ILE A 249 -2.55 1.42 1.54
C ILE A 249 -2.98 0.23 0.67
N ARG A 250 -2.82 0.32 -0.66
CA ARG A 250 -3.17 -0.80 -1.57
C ARG A 250 -2.35 -2.06 -1.29
N LEU A 251 -1.05 -1.90 -1.04
CA LEU A 251 -0.17 -3.02 -0.68
C LEU A 251 -0.58 -3.65 0.65
N SER A 252 -0.86 -2.84 1.68
CA SER A 252 -1.29 -3.38 2.98
C SER A 252 -2.62 -4.13 2.90
N TRP A 253 -3.57 -3.65 2.08
CA TRP A 253 -4.80 -4.39 1.79
C TRP A 253 -4.56 -5.69 1.01
N ALA A 254 -3.65 -5.67 0.03
CA ALA A 254 -3.28 -6.87 -0.71
C ALA A 254 -2.67 -7.92 0.22
N ASP A 255 -1.77 -7.53 1.12
CA ASP A 255 -1.17 -8.42 2.10
C ASP A 255 -2.19 -8.95 3.10
N ARG A 256 -3.08 -8.09 3.63
CA ARG A 256 -4.19 -8.54 4.48
C ARG A 256 -5.06 -9.57 3.76
N ARG A 257 -5.36 -9.36 2.47
CA ARG A 257 -6.13 -10.29 1.66
C ARG A 257 -5.42 -11.63 1.48
N ARG A 258 -4.11 -11.63 1.22
CA ARG A 258 -3.27 -12.84 1.16
C ARG A 258 -3.34 -13.62 2.46
N PHE A 259 -3.18 -12.96 3.62
CA PHE A 259 -3.29 -13.60 4.92
C PHE A 259 -4.68 -14.17 5.20
N CYS A 260 -5.75 -13.46 4.82
CA CYS A 260 -7.12 -13.97 4.93
C CYS A 260 -7.31 -15.25 4.11
N PHE A 261 -6.82 -15.29 2.87
CA PHE A 261 -6.89 -16.51 2.04
C PHE A 261 -6.04 -17.64 2.60
N ALA A 262 -4.81 -17.36 3.05
CA ALA A 262 -3.97 -18.35 3.72
C ALA A 262 -4.66 -18.96 4.95
N ARG A 263 -5.30 -18.14 5.81
CA ARG A 263 -6.07 -18.65 6.96
C ARG A 263 -7.26 -19.50 6.53
N LYS A 264 -7.98 -19.13 5.47
CA LYS A 264 -9.09 -19.95 4.93
C LYS A 264 -8.59 -21.33 4.47
N ILE A 265 -7.50 -21.36 3.71
CA ILE A 265 -6.88 -22.61 3.23
C ILE A 265 -6.41 -23.45 4.42
N GLN A 266 -5.70 -22.85 5.38
CA GLN A 266 -5.24 -23.53 6.59
C GLN A 266 -6.39 -24.09 7.43
N SER A 267 -7.47 -23.33 7.60
CA SER A 267 -8.67 -23.77 8.32
C SER A 267 -9.32 -24.97 7.62
N GLN A 268 -9.43 -24.93 6.30
CA GLN A 268 -10.00 -26.03 5.53
C GLN A 268 -9.12 -27.27 5.62
N MET A 269 -7.80 -27.14 5.49
CA MET A 269 -6.86 -28.25 5.65
C MET A 269 -6.95 -28.87 7.05
N ARG A 270 -6.99 -28.05 8.11
CA ARG A 270 -7.17 -28.55 9.49
C ARG A 270 -8.49 -29.32 9.65
N ARG A 271 -9.57 -28.85 9.02
CA ARG A 271 -10.87 -29.55 9.05
C ARG A 271 -10.79 -30.90 8.33
N VAL A 272 -10.21 -30.95 7.13
CA VAL A 272 -10.06 -32.19 6.35
C VAL A 272 -9.23 -33.21 7.12
N LEU A 273 -8.07 -32.81 7.65
CA LEU A 273 -7.21 -33.70 8.44
C LEU A 273 -7.91 -34.22 9.71
N ALA A 274 -8.72 -33.39 10.37
CA ALA A 274 -9.51 -33.83 11.51
C ALA A 274 -10.61 -34.82 11.11
N GLN A 275 -11.30 -34.58 9.99
CA GLN A 275 -12.30 -35.49 9.44
C GLN A 275 -11.66 -36.84 9.06
N ASP A 276 -10.54 -36.83 8.35
CA ASP A 276 -9.81 -38.04 7.97
C ASP A 276 -9.40 -38.86 9.21
N ARG A 277 -8.89 -38.20 10.26
CA ARG A 277 -8.54 -38.87 11.52
C ARG A 277 -9.75 -39.51 12.19
N VAL A 278 -10.88 -38.79 12.25
CA VAL A 278 -12.12 -39.32 12.83
C VAL A 278 -12.67 -40.47 12.01
N CYS A 279 -12.69 -40.37 10.68
CA CYS A 279 -13.12 -41.43 9.79
C CYS A 279 -12.22 -42.68 9.91
N ALA A 280 -10.90 -42.51 9.98
CA ALA A 280 -9.97 -43.61 10.17
C ALA A 280 -10.19 -44.32 11.52
N LEU A 281 -10.35 -43.57 12.61
CA LEU A 281 -10.67 -44.13 13.92
C LEU A 281 -12.03 -44.84 13.92
N ALA A 282 -13.06 -44.23 13.33
CA ALA A 282 -14.38 -44.85 13.22
C ALA A 282 -14.32 -46.18 12.45
N PHE A 283 -13.58 -46.25 11.34
CA PHE A 283 -13.37 -47.48 10.59
C PHE A 283 -12.63 -48.55 11.41
N LEU A 284 -11.55 -48.17 12.10
CA LEU A 284 -10.81 -49.07 12.99
C LEU A 284 -11.70 -49.63 14.12
N HIS A 285 -12.46 -48.75 14.78
CA HIS A 285 -13.37 -49.15 15.85
C HIS A 285 -14.53 -50.01 15.34
N ALA A 286 -15.11 -49.69 14.18
CA ALA A 286 -16.14 -50.51 13.55
C ALA A 286 -15.59 -51.91 13.21
N GLY A 287 -14.40 -51.99 12.61
CA GLY A 287 -13.73 -53.26 12.32
C GLY A 287 -13.46 -54.09 13.59
N ALA A 288 -12.95 -53.45 14.64
CA ALA A 288 -12.74 -54.09 15.94
C ALA A 288 -14.07 -54.60 16.55
N ALA A 289 -15.13 -53.79 16.50
CA ALA A 289 -16.46 -54.17 16.98
C ALA A 289 -17.02 -55.36 16.20
N THR A 290 -16.91 -55.36 14.86
CA THR A 290 -17.35 -56.51 14.04
C THR A 290 -16.56 -57.77 14.36
N ASN A 291 -15.25 -57.67 14.62
CA ASN A 291 -14.42 -58.81 15.00
C ASN A 291 -14.84 -59.37 16.35
N ILE A 292 -15.02 -58.51 17.37
CA ILE A 292 -15.50 -58.90 18.70
C ILE A 292 -16.88 -59.56 18.60
N GLN A 293 -17.82 -58.95 17.88
CA GLN A 293 -19.17 -59.51 17.67
C GLN A 293 -19.11 -60.86 16.96
N SER A 294 -18.27 -61.01 15.93
CA SER A 294 -18.12 -62.29 15.21
C SER A 294 -17.52 -63.38 16.11
N ALA A 295 -16.53 -63.04 16.94
CA ALA A 295 -15.92 -63.97 17.89
C ALA A 295 -16.92 -64.40 18.96
N TYR A 296 -17.70 -63.45 19.50
CA TYR A 296 -18.77 -63.74 20.46
C TYR A 296 -19.86 -64.62 19.86
N ARG A 297 -20.34 -64.32 18.64
CA ARG A 297 -21.34 -65.15 17.94
C ARG A 297 -20.83 -66.57 17.69
N ARG A 298 -19.55 -66.73 17.29
CA ARG A 298 -18.92 -68.06 17.14
C ARG A 298 -18.83 -68.79 18.48
N PHE A 299 -18.46 -68.09 19.56
CA PHE A 299 -18.42 -68.66 20.91
C PHE A 299 -19.80 -69.14 21.36
N ALA A 300 -20.84 -68.30 21.21
CA ALA A 300 -22.22 -68.67 21.54
C ALA A 300 -22.71 -69.89 20.73
N ALA A 301 -22.42 -69.94 19.43
CA ALA A 301 -22.76 -71.09 18.59
C ALA A 301 -22.03 -72.38 19.01
N ARG A 302 -20.76 -72.28 19.43
CA ARG A 302 -20.02 -73.43 19.98
C ARG A 302 -20.66 -73.93 21.27
N LEU A 303 -21.02 -73.02 22.18
CA LEU A 303 -21.67 -73.38 23.43
C LEU A 303 -22.99 -74.14 23.18
N GLN A 304 -23.84 -73.64 22.28
CA GLN A 304 -25.07 -74.34 21.86
C GLN A 304 -24.79 -75.69 21.21
N THR A 305 -23.74 -75.78 20.38
CA THR A 305 -23.37 -77.05 19.74
C THR A 305 -22.90 -78.08 20.76
N ASP A 306 -22.13 -77.65 21.76
CA ASP A 306 -21.63 -78.53 22.82
C ASP A 306 -22.75 -78.94 23.77
N GLU A 307 -23.71 -78.06 24.06
CA GLU A 307 -24.96 -78.39 24.76
C GLU A 307 -25.77 -79.45 23.99
N MET A 308 -26.03 -79.25 22.69
CA MET A 308 -26.72 -80.25 21.86
C MET A 308 -25.95 -81.59 21.77
N LYS A 309 -24.61 -81.57 21.75
CA LYS A 309 -23.81 -82.80 21.79
C LYS A 309 -23.98 -83.52 23.12
N PHE A 310 -24.00 -82.77 24.24
CA PHE A 310 -24.23 -83.32 25.56
C PHE A 310 -25.62 -83.94 25.66
N GLU A 311 -26.67 -83.23 25.24
CA GLU A 311 -28.04 -83.76 25.18
C GLU A 311 -28.12 -85.03 24.33
N ARG A 312 -27.52 -85.05 23.13
CA ARG A 312 -27.46 -86.26 22.29
C ARG A 312 -26.70 -87.41 22.95
N MET A 313 -25.60 -87.12 23.66
CA MET A 313 -24.85 -88.12 24.40
C MET A 313 -25.72 -88.72 25.51
N GLN A 314 -26.44 -87.87 26.24
CA GLN A 314 -27.36 -88.28 27.29
C GLN A 314 -28.50 -89.11 26.73
N SER A 315 -29.19 -88.67 25.66
CA SER A 315 -30.24 -89.46 25.01
C SER A 315 -29.72 -90.79 24.50
N ARG A 316 -28.50 -90.85 23.93
CA ARG A 316 -27.89 -92.13 23.52
C ARG A 316 -27.63 -93.05 24.71
N ALA A 317 -27.21 -92.51 25.86
CA ALA A 317 -27.02 -93.29 27.07
C ALA A 317 -28.36 -93.82 27.60
N GLU A 318 -29.39 -92.98 27.63
CA GLU A 318 -30.77 -93.36 28.00
C GLU A 318 -31.34 -94.43 27.07
N ASP A 319 -31.14 -94.30 25.75
CA ASP A 319 -31.57 -95.30 24.77
C ASP A 319 -30.83 -96.62 24.94
N LYS A 320 -29.52 -96.59 25.23
CA LYS A 320 -28.75 -97.80 25.56
C LYS A 320 -29.30 -98.48 26.82
N VAL A 321 -29.55 -97.72 27.89
CA VAL A 321 -30.17 -98.26 29.11
C VAL A 321 -31.55 -98.83 28.81
N ARG A 322 -32.36 -98.13 28.00
CA ARG A 322 -33.69 -98.61 27.58
C ARG A 322 -33.60 -99.91 26.79
N LEU A 323 -32.63 -100.04 25.89
CA LEU A 323 -32.38 -101.26 25.12
C LEU A 323 -31.99 -102.42 26.05
N ILE A 324 -31.04 -102.20 26.95
CA ILE A 324 -30.60 -103.21 27.94
C ILE A 324 -31.77 -103.64 28.82
N LEU A 325 -32.59 -102.70 29.30
CA LEU A 325 -33.79 -103.01 30.10
C LEU A 325 -34.85 -103.78 29.29
N ALA A 326 -35.04 -103.45 28.01
CA ALA A 326 -35.97 -104.17 27.15
C ALA A 326 -35.48 -105.60 26.85
N GLU A 327 -34.17 -105.78 26.66
CA GLU A 327 -33.53 -107.07 26.43
C GLU A 327 -33.57 -107.94 27.70
N SER A 328 -33.26 -107.37 28.86
CA SER A 328 -33.41 -108.05 30.17
C SER A 328 -34.86 -108.53 30.38
N ARG A 329 -35.86 -107.66 30.15
CA ARG A 329 -37.29 -108.04 30.23
C ARG A 329 -37.70 -109.10 29.22
N HIS A 330 -37.10 -109.12 28.02
CA HIS A 330 -37.36 -110.16 27.03
C HIS A 330 -36.89 -111.53 27.53
N TRP A 331 -35.68 -111.59 28.10
CA TRP A 331 -35.13 -112.82 28.66
C TRP A 331 -35.88 -113.27 29.92
N GLU A 332 -36.30 -112.34 30.78
CA GLU A 332 -37.17 -112.64 31.93
C GLU A 332 -38.47 -113.32 31.49
N ARG A 333 -39.18 -112.74 30.52
CA ARG A 333 -40.41 -113.35 29.96
C ARG A 333 -40.13 -114.72 29.32
N ARG A 334 -38.99 -114.88 28.66
CA ARG A 334 -38.64 -116.15 28.02
C ARG A 334 -38.35 -117.26 29.03
N VAL A 335 -37.77 -116.92 30.19
CA VAL A 335 -37.61 -117.83 31.33
C VAL A 335 -38.96 -118.12 31.99
N GLU A 336 -39.84 -117.12 32.13
CA GLU A 336 -41.23 -117.32 32.60
C GLU A 336 -42.02 -118.27 31.68
N ASP A 337 -41.96 -118.07 30.36
CA ASP A 337 -42.63 -118.93 29.38
C ASP A 337 -42.11 -120.39 29.44
N LEU A 338 -40.81 -120.59 29.64
CA LEU A 338 -40.19 -121.90 29.80
C LEU A 338 -40.57 -122.57 31.13
N SER A 339 -40.86 -121.79 32.17
CA SER A 339 -41.30 -122.27 33.49
C SER A 339 -42.82 -122.39 33.65
N THR A 340 -43.58 -122.26 32.55
CA THR A 340 -45.03 -122.48 32.57
C THR A 340 -45.37 -123.95 32.89
N PRO A 341 -46.44 -124.20 33.68
CA PRO A 341 -46.80 -125.55 34.10
C PRO A 341 -47.10 -126.49 32.92
N ALA A 342 -47.55 -125.95 31.79
CA ALA A 342 -47.78 -126.73 30.57
C ALA A 342 -46.49 -127.31 29.96
N ARG A 343 -45.38 -126.55 29.97
CA ARG A 343 -44.08 -127.04 29.47
C ARG A 343 -43.39 -127.96 30.46
N ILE A 344 -43.54 -127.71 31.76
CA ILE A 344 -43.06 -128.61 32.81
C ILE A 344 -43.79 -129.96 32.74
N LEU A 345 -45.11 -129.94 32.53
CA LEU A 345 -45.91 -131.16 32.32
C LEU A 345 -45.48 -131.90 31.04
N ALA A 346 -45.32 -131.20 29.91
CA ALA A 346 -44.86 -131.81 28.67
C ALA A 346 -43.46 -132.45 28.80
N LYS A 347 -42.55 -131.83 29.56
CA LYS A 347 -41.24 -132.39 29.88
C LYS A 347 -41.37 -133.65 30.74
N GLY A 348 -42.20 -133.62 31.78
CA GLY A 348 -42.50 -134.77 32.62
C GLY A 348 -43.13 -135.94 31.85
N ASP A 349 -44.07 -135.65 30.96
CA ASP A 349 -44.72 -136.64 30.10
C ASP A 349 -43.72 -137.31 29.14
N LEU A 350 -42.76 -136.55 28.59
CA LEU A 350 -41.68 -137.07 27.75
C LEU A 350 -40.68 -137.92 28.54
N GLU A 351 -40.35 -137.52 29.78
CA GLU A 351 -39.50 -138.32 30.68
C GLU A 351 -40.18 -139.66 31.06
N GLU A 352 -41.48 -139.64 31.35
CA GLU A 352 -42.25 -140.84 31.65
C GLU A 352 -42.36 -141.76 30.42
N ARG A 353 -42.56 -141.17 29.23
CA ARG A 353 -42.63 -141.92 27.96
C ARG A 353 -41.29 -142.57 27.60
N ARG A 354 -40.17 -141.87 27.85
CA ARG A 354 -38.82 -142.46 27.70
C ARG A 354 -38.62 -143.64 28.65
N ALA A 355 -39.04 -143.52 29.91
CA ALA A 355 -38.91 -144.60 30.89
C ALA A 355 -39.73 -145.85 30.50
N LYS A 356 -40.96 -145.65 29.97
CA LYS A 356 -41.80 -146.76 29.46
C LYS A 356 -41.17 -147.46 28.27
N LEU A 357 -40.71 -146.71 27.27
CA LEU A 357 -40.05 -147.26 26.08
C LEU A 357 -38.73 -147.98 26.42
N GLN A 358 -38.01 -147.53 27.45
CA GLN A 358 -36.81 -148.21 27.93
C GLN A 358 -37.15 -149.59 28.53
N ASN A 359 -38.20 -149.67 29.35
CA ASN A 359 -38.67 -150.96 29.89
C ASN A 359 -39.17 -151.91 28.80
N GLU A 360 -39.88 -151.40 27.78
CA GLU A 360 -40.33 -152.20 26.64
C GLU A 360 -39.17 -152.74 25.81
N LEU A 361 -38.10 -151.94 25.64
CA LEU A 361 -36.87 -152.37 24.97
C LEU A 361 -36.23 -153.56 25.68
N ASP A 362 -36.12 -153.49 27.01
CA ASP A 362 -35.53 -154.55 27.83
C ASP A 362 -36.37 -155.84 27.76
N LEU A 363 -37.70 -155.72 27.88
CA LEU A 363 -38.62 -156.86 27.76
C LEU A 363 -38.56 -157.54 26.39
N LYS A 364 -38.46 -156.76 25.30
CA LYS A 364 -38.36 -157.32 23.94
C LYS A 364 -37.02 -158.01 23.71
N HIS A 365 -35.93 -157.50 24.29
CA HIS A 365 -34.65 -158.20 24.27
C HIS A 365 -34.73 -159.57 24.96
N GLU A 366 -35.36 -159.64 26.13
CA GLU A 366 -35.59 -160.91 26.84
C GLU A 366 -36.45 -161.87 26.01
N GLN A 367 -37.51 -161.37 25.36
CA GLN A 367 -38.37 -162.18 24.49
C GLN A 367 -37.61 -162.77 23.30
N ILE A 368 -36.78 -161.96 22.63
CA ILE A 368 -35.93 -162.41 21.51
C ILE A 368 -34.95 -163.49 21.98
N LEU A 369 -34.29 -163.26 23.12
CA LEU A 369 -33.36 -164.23 23.71
C LEU A 369 -34.05 -165.57 24.03
N ALA A 370 -35.25 -165.54 24.62
CA ALA A 370 -36.00 -166.74 24.93
C ALA A 370 -36.38 -167.53 23.66
N LEU A 371 -36.82 -166.83 22.61
CA LEU A 371 -37.13 -167.46 21.32
C LEU A 371 -35.89 -168.04 20.64
N GLU A 372 -34.74 -167.37 20.72
CA GLU A 372 -33.47 -167.87 20.18
C GLU A 372 -32.97 -169.13 20.89
N ILE A 373 -33.15 -169.21 22.21
CA ILE A 373 -32.84 -170.41 23.00
C ILE A 373 -33.75 -171.56 22.57
N TYR A 374 -35.06 -171.32 22.47
CA TYR A 374 -36.02 -172.33 22.02
C TYR A 374 -35.71 -172.87 20.62
N MET A 375 -35.36 -171.99 19.67
CA MET A 375 -34.95 -172.39 18.32
C MET A 375 -33.67 -173.25 18.35
N LYS A 376 -32.69 -172.92 19.21
CA LYS A 376 -31.48 -173.76 19.38
C LYS A 376 -31.81 -175.15 19.89
N ASP A 377 -32.76 -175.28 20.81
CA ASP A 377 -33.18 -176.58 21.33
C ASP A 377 -33.93 -177.41 20.27
N GLN A 378 -34.74 -176.77 19.41
CA GLN A 378 -35.36 -177.44 18.27
C GLN A 378 -34.35 -177.94 17.24
N LEU A 379 -33.27 -177.17 16.99
CA LEU A 379 -32.18 -177.61 16.11
C LEU A 379 -31.46 -178.83 16.65
N LYS A 380 -31.19 -178.90 17.96
CA LYS A 380 -30.59 -180.10 18.59
C LYS A 380 -31.52 -181.32 18.47
N LEU A 381 -32.82 -181.13 18.68
CA LEU A 381 -33.81 -182.19 18.49
C LEU A 381 -33.83 -182.71 17.05
N LYS A 382 -33.56 -181.86 16.05
CA LYS A 382 -33.45 -182.28 14.65
C LYS A 382 -32.25 -183.21 14.43
N ASP A 383 -31.09 -182.87 15.01
CA ASP A 383 -29.85 -183.64 14.84
C ASP A 383 -29.94 -185.04 15.48
N ASP A 384 -30.78 -185.23 16.50
CA ASP A 384 -30.91 -186.49 17.25
C ASP A 384 -31.98 -187.48 16.71
N ILE A 385 -32.62 -187.20 15.56
CA ILE A 385 -33.68 -188.08 15.03
C ILE A 385 -33.11 -189.41 14.51
N THR A 386 -33.57 -190.51 15.11
CA THR A 386 -33.25 -191.87 14.68
C THR A 386 -34.00 -192.27 13.39
N PRO A 387 -33.47 -193.18 12.55
CA PRO A 387 -34.02 -193.49 11.22
C PRO A 387 -35.51 -193.91 11.19
N ARG A 388 -36.05 -194.42 12.30
CA ARG A 388 -37.50 -194.73 12.42
C ARG A 388 -38.37 -193.47 12.49
N GLY A 389 -37.88 -192.38 13.08
CA GLY A 389 -38.60 -191.10 13.17
C GLY A 389 -38.76 -190.39 11.83
N ILE A 390 -37.83 -190.63 10.90
CA ILE A 390 -37.86 -190.06 9.54
C ILE A 390 -39.07 -190.61 8.76
N SER A 391 -39.39 -191.91 8.89
CA SER A 391 -40.57 -192.49 8.23
C SER A 391 -41.92 -192.02 8.80
N GLY A 392 -41.92 -191.35 9.96
CA GLY A 392 -43.12 -190.88 10.66
C GLY A 392 -43.37 -189.36 10.56
N GLY A 393 -42.66 -188.64 9.69
CA GLY A 393 -42.89 -187.22 9.43
C GLY A 393 -42.44 -186.26 10.55
N TRP A 394 -41.62 -186.72 11.51
CA TRP A 394 -41.14 -185.87 12.61
C TRP A 394 -40.16 -184.78 12.15
N GLU A 395 -39.35 -185.06 11.13
CA GLU A 395 -38.38 -184.10 10.59
C GLU A 395 -39.07 -182.87 10.00
N GLU A 396 -40.13 -183.06 9.21
CA GLU A 396 -40.91 -181.98 8.62
C GLU A 396 -41.59 -181.11 9.69
N ASN A 397 -42.03 -181.71 10.81
CA ASN A 397 -42.67 -180.96 11.88
C ASN A 397 -41.68 -180.11 12.69
N ILE A 398 -40.46 -180.63 12.93
CA ILE A 398 -39.39 -179.85 13.55
C ILE A 398 -38.91 -178.74 12.61
N GLU A 399 -38.76 -179.00 11.31
CA GLU A 399 -38.42 -177.96 10.34
C GLU A 399 -39.48 -176.87 10.25
N SER A 400 -40.77 -177.23 10.25
CA SER A 400 -41.88 -176.28 10.28
C SER A 400 -41.83 -175.40 11.53
N ASN A 401 -41.56 -175.99 12.70
CA ASN A 401 -41.44 -175.24 13.95
C ASN A 401 -40.19 -174.34 14.00
N ILE A 402 -39.06 -174.78 13.44
CA ILE A 402 -37.85 -173.94 13.31
C ILE A 402 -38.14 -172.75 12.40
N LYS A 403 -38.92 -172.95 11.33
CA LYS A 403 -39.32 -171.87 10.43
C LYS A 403 -40.24 -170.86 11.13
N ASP A 404 -41.27 -171.32 11.83
CA ASP A 404 -42.19 -170.46 12.59
C ASP A 404 -41.44 -169.69 13.71
N THR A 405 -40.53 -170.35 14.44
CA THR A 405 -39.72 -169.68 15.46
C THR A 405 -38.75 -168.66 14.87
N ARG A 406 -38.15 -168.92 13.70
CA ARG A 406 -37.36 -167.91 12.98
C ARG A 406 -38.18 -166.70 12.57
N GLU A 407 -39.39 -166.90 12.07
CA GLU A 407 -40.29 -165.81 11.70
C GLU A 407 -40.64 -164.95 12.93
N ARG A 408 -40.95 -165.58 14.07
CA ARG A 408 -41.22 -164.85 15.34
C ARG A 408 -40.02 -164.10 15.88
N ILE A 409 -38.81 -164.66 15.81
CA ILE A 409 -37.57 -163.95 16.20
C ILE A 409 -37.37 -162.72 15.30
N THR A 410 -37.60 -162.88 13.99
CA THR A 410 -37.40 -161.81 13.01
C THR A 410 -38.41 -160.69 13.25
N GLU A 411 -39.67 -161.04 13.48
CA GLU A 411 -40.73 -160.08 13.80
C GLU A 411 -40.43 -159.32 15.10
N ALA A 412 -40.03 -160.02 16.16
CA ALA A 412 -39.66 -159.39 17.42
C ALA A 412 -38.44 -158.45 17.30
N LYS A 413 -37.43 -158.82 16.50
CA LYS A 413 -36.26 -157.96 16.23
C LYS A 413 -36.62 -156.73 15.40
N LEU A 414 -37.50 -156.88 14.41
CA LEU A 414 -37.97 -155.75 13.60
C LEU A 414 -38.77 -154.76 14.45
N ASP A 415 -39.64 -155.26 15.33
CA ASP A 415 -40.42 -154.45 16.28
C ASP A 415 -39.51 -153.66 17.24
N LEU A 416 -38.46 -154.31 17.79
CA LEU A 416 -37.47 -153.66 18.65
C LEU A 416 -36.72 -152.53 17.92
N LEU A 417 -36.21 -152.81 16.71
CA LEU A 417 -35.39 -151.85 15.95
C LEU A 417 -36.19 -150.67 15.41
N PHE A 418 -37.37 -150.92 14.84
CA PHE A 418 -38.10 -149.90 14.07
C PHE A 418 -39.16 -149.15 14.87
N ASN A 419 -39.77 -149.78 15.88
CA ASN A 419 -40.78 -149.11 16.70
C ASN A 419 -40.13 -148.56 17.97
N ILE A 420 -39.63 -149.43 18.84
CA ILE A 420 -39.18 -149.02 20.17
C ILE A 420 -37.91 -148.14 20.11
N GLN A 421 -36.86 -148.61 19.44
CA GLN A 421 -35.58 -147.89 19.44
C GLN A 421 -35.63 -146.57 18.66
N LYS A 422 -36.48 -146.48 17.62
CA LYS A 422 -36.70 -145.25 16.85
C LYS A 422 -37.44 -144.21 17.68
N GLU A 423 -38.54 -144.59 18.33
CA GLU A 423 -39.28 -143.67 19.21
C GLU A 423 -38.42 -143.19 20.38
N LEU A 424 -37.60 -144.06 20.96
CA LEU A 424 -36.71 -143.70 22.06
C LEU A 424 -35.68 -142.63 21.66
N LYS A 425 -35.10 -142.73 20.46
CA LYS A 425 -34.20 -141.69 19.93
C LYS A 425 -34.91 -140.37 19.67
N GLN A 426 -36.15 -140.40 19.18
CA GLN A 426 -36.92 -139.19 18.93
C GLN A 426 -37.24 -138.47 20.24
N VAL A 427 -37.77 -139.18 21.25
CA VAL A 427 -38.07 -138.62 22.57
C VAL A 427 -36.81 -138.10 23.26
N GLY A 428 -35.67 -138.80 23.09
CA GLY A 428 -34.38 -138.34 23.61
C GLY A 428 -33.92 -137.01 23.02
N GLY A 429 -34.02 -136.84 21.69
CA GLY A 429 -33.64 -135.59 21.03
C GLY A 429 -34.54 -134.40 21.38
N GLU A 430 -35.84 -134.64 21.56
CA GLU A 430 -36.79 -133.59 21.99
C GLU A 430 -36.48 -133.11 23.42
N LEU A 431 -36.10 -134.02 24.33
CA LEU A 431 -35.67 -133.67 25.68
C LEU A 431 -34.38 -132.84 25.70
N GLU A 432 -33.36 -133.23 24.93
CA GLU A 432 -32.09 -132.49 24.86
C GLU A 432 -32.29 -131.05 24.37
N SER A 433 -33.14 -130.84 23.35
CA SER A 433 -33.44 -129.50 22.85
C SER A 433 -34.11 -128.59 23.90
N ILE A 434 -34.96 -129.16 24.76
CA ILE A 434 -35.59 -128.39 25.85
C ILE A 434 -34.55 -128.00 26.89
N TYR A 435 -33.64 -128.91 27.28
CA TYR A 435 -32.57 -128.62 28.24
C TYR A 435 -31.59 -127.55 27.74
N GLU A 436 -31.23 -127.55 26.45
CA GLU A 436 -30.38 -126.51 25.86
C GLU A 436 -31.04 -125.13 25.89
N GLN A 437 -32.33 -125.06 25.55
CA GLN A 437 -33.08 -123.79 25.58
C GLN A 437 -33.19 -123.22 27.00
N GLU A 438 -33.38 -124.07 28.02
CA GLU A 438 -33.38 -123.66 29.42
C GLU A 438 -32.00 -123.16 29.88
N HIS A 439 -30.94 -123.85 29.49
CA HIS A 439 -29.58 -123.46 29.84
C HIS A 439 -29.19 -122.11 29.21
N ASP A 440 -29.47 -121.91 27.93
CA ASP A 440 -29.11 -120.68 27.22
C ASP A 440 -29.90 -119.46 27.71
N ALA A 441 -31.19 -119.65 28.03
CA ALA A 441 -32.01 -118.58 28.60
C ALA A 441 -31.50 -118.17 30.00
N ASN A 442 -31.16 -119.13 30.87
CA ASN A 442 -30.67 -118.85 32.21
C ASN A 442 -29.27 -118.22 32.22
N LYS A 443 -28.36 -118.70 31.35
CA LYS A 443 -27.00 -118.15 31.24
C LYS A 443 -27.01 -116.70 30.77
N THR A 444 -27.85 -116.40 29.78
CA THR A 444 -28.00 -115.04 29.24
C THR A 444 -28.63 -114.11 30.29
N LEU A 445 -29.63 -114.57 31.04
CA LEU A 445 -30.25 -113.78 32.11
C LEU A 445 -29.30 -113.48 33.28
N GLN A 446 -28.39 -114.42 33.63
CA GLN A 446 -27.34 -114.16 34.62
C GLN A 446 -26.33 -113.10 34.19
N TYR A 447 -26.10 -112.90 32.89
CA TYR A 447 -25.23 -111.83 32.39
C TYR A 447 -25.84 -110.42 32.58
N PHE A 448 -27.17 -110.34 32.63
CA PHE A 448 -27.90 -109.07 32.79
C PHE A 448 -28.25 -108.73 34.25
N ARG A 449 -28.05 -109.66 35.20
CA ARG A 449 -28.13 -109.42 36.64
C ARG A 449 -26.75 -109.10 37.20
#